data_AF-H0XSI9-F1
#
_entry.id   AF-H0XSI9-F1
#
_cell.length_a   1.000
_cell.length_b   1.000
_cell.length_c   1.000
_cell.angle_alpha   90.00
_cell.angle_beta   90.00
_cell.angle_gamma   90.00
#
_symmetry.space_group_name_H-M   'P 1'
#
loop_
_entity.id
_entity.type
_entity.pdbx_description
1 polymer ?
#
loop_
_entity_poly.entity_id
_entity_poly.type
_entity_poly.pdbx_seq_one_letter_code
_entity_poly.pdbx_strand_id
1 'polypeptide(L)'
;MASLLAKDAYLQSLARKICSQPGPESQKRQWAGKTKGSEAAGHPKKKRKKTPKKFQKQEEKAADTKAKSLGKKSLGSSGDRRPEEAKEKELSSSTVAPADGLATGPDSLFALDVLRQRLHERIQEARGQSKELSPATLEKRRRRKLERDRKKRKRKELRAKEKATKAEEAAEPAPEAACDKPVEPVGLIFNKVEVGEDEPASKAQRRKEKRQKVKGNLTPLTGRNYRQLLERLQTRQSRLEELRDQDEGKARELEAKMGWTNLLYKAEGVRIRDDERLLQEALRRKEKRKAQRQRRWEKRTAHVVEKMQQRQDQRRQNLRKKKAARAERRLHKARKKGRILPQDLERAGLA
;
A
#
# COMPACT_ATOMS: atom_id res chain seq x y z
N MET A 1 -17.25 58.44 -22.41
CA MET A 1 -16.81 57.04 -22.70
C MET A 1 -15.30 56.94 -22.48
N ALA A 2 -14.84 56.32 -21.39
CA ALA A 2 -13.40 56.19 -21.14
C ALA A 2 -12.74 55.35 -22.26
N SER A 3 -11.70 55.89 -22.89
CA SER A 3 -11.00 55.27 -24.02
C SER A 3 -10.44 53.91 -23.62
N LEU A 4 -10.38 52.97 -24.57
CA LEU A 4 -9.89 51.60 -24.33
C LEU A 4 -8.48 51.59 -23.73
N LEU A 5 -7.64 52.55 -24.10
CA LEU A 5 -6.30 52.74 -23.55
C LEU A 5 -6.32 53.04 -22.04
N ALA A 6 -7.30 53.82 -21.56
CA ALA A 6 -7.42 54.12 -20.14
C ALA A 6 -7.85 52.88 -19.32
N LYS A 7 -8.69 52.03 -19.91
CA LYS A 7 -9.11 50.76 -19.28
C LYS A 7 -7.96 49.76 -19.24
N ASP A 8 -7.16 49.69 -20.31
CA ASP A 8 -6.01 48.79 -20.38
C ASP A 8 -4.89 49.23 -19.41
N ALA A 9 -4.60 50.53 -19.34
CA ALA A 9 -3.68 51.08 -18.35
C ALA A 9 -4.13 50.77 -16.90
N TYR A 10 -5.44 50.87 -16.63
CA TYR A 10 -6.00 50.50 -15.32
C TYR A 10 -5.80 49.01 -15.02
N LEU A 11 -6.10 48.11 -15.96
CA LEU A 11 -5.92 46.67 -15.78
C LEU A 11 -4.44 46.28 -15.61
N GLN A 12 -3.53 46.91 -16.35
CA GLN A 12 -2.09 46.71 -16.19
C GLN A 12 -1.58 47.19 -14.83
N SER A 13 -2.11 48.30 -14.32
CA SER A 13 -1.79 48.79 -12.96
C SER A 13 -2.30 47.84 -11.87
N LEU A 14 -3.49 47.27 -12.07
CA LEU A 14 -4.10 46.29 -11.17
C LEU A 14 -3.29 44.98 -11.16
N ALA A 15 -2.88 44.51 -12.34
CA ALA A 15 -2.05 43.33 -12.49
C ALA A 15 -0.69 43.50 -11.82
N ARG A 16 -0.04 44.68 -11.93
CA ARG A 16 1.20 44.97 -11.21
C ARG A 16 0.99 44.88 -9.70
N LYS A 17 -0.07 45.48 -9.16
CA LYS A 17 -0.40 45.45 -7.72
C LYS A 17 -0.68 44.04 -7.18
N ILE A 18 -1.32 43.18 -7.97
CA ILE A 18 -1.67 41.82 -7.56
C ILE A 18 -0.48 40.85 -7.72
N CYS A 19 0.29 41.00 -8.79
CA CYS A 19 1.41 40.11 -9.11
C CYS A 19 2.71 40.48 -8.40
N SER A 20 2.88 41.72 -7.92
CA SER A 20 4.01 42.13 -7.09
C SER A 20 3.66 42.09 -5.60
N GLN A 21 3.29 40.92 -5.08
CA GLN A 21 3.54 40.64 -3.66
C GLN A 21 5.05 40.39 -3.53
N PRO A 22 5.82 41.22 -2.81
CA PRO A 22 7.21 40.91 -2.54
C PRO A 22 7.24 39.66 -1.66
N GLY A 23 7.57 38.52 -2.26
CA GLY A 23 8.02 37.36 -1.49
C GLY A 23 9.25 37.74 -0.66
N PRO A 24 9.52 37.04 0.46
CA PRO A 24 10.61 37.41 1.36
C PRO A 24 11.92 37.54 0.59
N GLU A 25 12.51 38.72 0.76
CA GLU A 25 13.73 39.21 0.14
C GLU A 25 14.85 38.15 0.24
N SER A 26 15.33 37.67 -0.92
CA SER A 26 16.51 36.82 -0.96
C SER A 26 17.72 37.70 -0.65
N GLN A 27 18.30 37.49 0.54
CA GLN A 27 19.52 38.16 0.97
C GLN A 27 20.57 38.11 -0.16
N LYS A 28 20.88 39.29 -0.71
CA LYS A 28 21.94 39.50 -1.69
C LYS A 28 23.25 39.01 -1.08
N ARG A 29 23.79 37.91 -1.61
CA ARG A 29 25.18 37.52 -1.36
C ARG A 29 26.08 38.58 -1.98
N GLN A 30 26.84 39.26 -1.14
CA GLN A 30 27.96 40.12 -1.52
C GLN A 30 28.88 39.32 -2.45
N TRP A 31 28.96 39.72 -3.72
CA TRP A 31 29.95 39.21 -4.66
C TRP A 31 31.25 39.97 -4.38
N ALA A 32 32.18 39.31 -3.68
CA ALA A 32 33.53 39.82 -3.50
C ALA A 32 34.24 39.90 -4.87
N GLY A 33 35.01 40.98 -5.04
CA GLY A 33 35.50 41.49 -6.31
C GLY A 33 36.38 40.52 -7.12
N LYS A 34 36.28 40.67 -8.44
CA LYS A 34 37.21 40.14 -9.42
C LYS A 34 38.44 41.04 -9.48
N THR A 35 39.60 40.52 -9.09
CA THR A 35 40.89 41.00 -9.60
C THR A 35 41.23 40.20 -10.86
N LYS A 36 41.68 40.93 -11.89
CA LYS A 36 42.15 40.44 -13.19
C LYS A 36 43.49 39.73 -13.02
N GLY A 37 43.76 38.70 -13.82
CA GLY A 37 45.13 38.20 -14.00
C GLY A 37 45.27 36.84 -14.72
N SER A 38 45.69 36.91 -15.97
CA SER A 38 46.52 35.97 -16.74
C SER A 38 45.97 34.63 -17.28
N GLU A 39 46.25 34.47 -18.57
CA GLU A 39 46.13 33.31 -19.44
C GLU A 39 46.90 32.06 -18.95
N ALA A 40 46.37 30.88 -19.27
CA ALA A 40 47.07 29.81 -19.99
C ALA A 40 46.28 28.48 -19.89
N ALA A 41 46.06 27.87 -21.06
CA ALA A 41 45.93 26.42 -21.30
C ALA A 41 44.90 25.56 -20.52
N GLY A 42 44.02 24.93 -21.31
CA GLY A 42 43.69 23.51 -21.14
C GLY A 42 42.37 23.17 -20.46
N HIS A 43 41.41 22.65 -21.23
CA HIS A 43 40.36 21.79 -20.68
C HIS A 43 40.94 20.39 -20.38
N PRO A 44 40.66 19.84 -19.17
CA PRO A 44 40.19 18.45 -19.18
C PRO A 44 39.11 18.09 -18.13
N LYS A 45 38.09 17.37 -18.64
CA LYS A 45 37.48 16.11 -18.15
C LYS A 45 37.07 15.94 -16.67
N LYS A 46 35.77 15.63 -16.51
CA LYS A 46 35.15 14.59 -15.66
C LYS A 46 36.03 13.97 -14.55
N LYS A 47 35.59 14.01 -13.28
CA LYS A 47 35.45 12.83 -12.39
C LYS A 47 34.78 13.14 -11.01
N ARG A 48 33.73 12.36 -10.75
CA ARG A 48 33.36 11.62 -9.52
C ARG A 48 32.85 12.35 -8.25
N LYS A 49 31.61 11.98 -7.91
CA LYS A 49 31.01 11.92 -6.57
C LYS A 49 31.94 11.32 -5.51
N LYS A 50 32.02 11.96 -4.34
CA LYS A 50 32.41 11.36 -3.06
C LYS A 50 31.23 11.40 -2.07
N THR A 51 31.03 10.27 -1.39
CA THR A 51 30.08 10.02 -0.29
C THR A 51 30.60 10.59 1.04
N PRO A 52 29.75 11.06 1.98
CA PRO A 52 30.20 11.35 3.34
C PRO A 52 30.23 10.10 4.24
N LYS A 53 31.37 9.94 4.92
CA LYS A 53 31.67 8.98 5.99
C LYS A 53 30.99 9.40 7.30
N LYS A 54 30.69 8.38 8.11
CA LYS A 54 30.31 8.45 9.54
C LYS A 54 31.42 9.09 10.38
N PHE A 55 31.03 9.77 11.45
CA PHE A 55 31.86 9.98 12.64
C PHE A 55 31.14 9.42 13.87
N GLN A 56 31.75 8.41 14.48
CA GLN A 56 31.69 8.10 15.91
C GLN A 56 32.91 8.77 16.55
N LYS A 57 32.76 9.37 17.72
CA LYS A 57 33.60 9.19 18.92
C LYS A 57 33.24 10.26 19.96
N GLN A 58 32.80 9.83 21.14
CA GLN A 58 33.43 10.14 22.45
C GLN A 58 32.49 9.64 23.56
N GLU A 59 32.89 8.53 24.18
CA GLU A 59 32.62 8.22 25.58
C GLU A 59 33.86 8.65 26.37
N GLU A 60 33.68 9.26 27.54
CA GLU A 60 34.29 8.82 28.80
C GLU A 60 33.88 9.73 29.98
N LYS A 61 33.82 9.10 31.18
CA LYS A 61 33.47 9.60 32.53
C LYS A 61 31.97 9.51 32.87
N ALA A 62 31.52 8.84 33.93
CA ALA A 62 32.18 8.21 35.07
C ALA A 62 31.31 7.07 35.62
N ALA A 63 31.97 5.99 36.05
CA ALA A 63 31.40 4.99 36.94
C ALA A 63 31.69 5.43 38.37
N ASP A 64 30.65 5.54 39.20
CA ASP A 64 30.71 5.35 40.66
C ASP A 64 29.29 5.42 41.21
N THR A 65 28.65 4.27 41.43
CA THR A 65 28.08 3.89 42.73
C THR A 65 27.63 2.44 42.73
N LYS A 66 28.12 1.76 43.77
CA LYS A 66 28.17 0.35 44.13
C LYS A 66 26.82 -0.26 44.56
N ALA A 67 26.82 -1.59 44.54
CA ALA A 67 25.77 -2.56 44.87
C ALA A 67 25.23 -2.57 46.32
N LYS A 68 23.96 -3.03 46.45
CA LYS A 68 23.37 -3.97 47.44
C LYS A 68 21.86 -4.05 47.13
N SER A 69 21.13 -5.16 47.17
CA SER A 69 21.28 -6.45 47.85
C SER A 69 20.36 -7.51 47.24
N LEU A 70 20.80 -8.76 47.32
CA LEU A 70 20.05 -10.00 47.06
C LEU A 70 19.00 -10.27 48.14
N GLY A 71 17.89 -10.90 47.75
CA GLY A 71 16.92 -11.54 48.65
C GLY A 71 16.14 -12.63 47.90
N LYS A 72 16.52 -13.89 48.11
CA LYS A 72 15.88 -15.11 47.59
C LYS A 72 14.63 -15.49 48.41
N LYS A 73 13.66 -16.14 47.76
CA LYS A 73 12.79 -17.26 48.20
C LYS A 73 11.94 -17.66 46.98
N SER A 74 12.22 -18.76 46.27
CA SER A 74 11.69 -20.14 46.47
C SER A 74 10.14 -20.19 46.44
N LEU A 75 9.40 -21.12 45.86
CA LEU A 75 9.58 -22.39 45.15
C LEU A 75 8.12 -22.78 44.79
N GLY A 76 7.85 -23.52 43.70
CA GLY A 76 6.52 -24.12 43.51
C GLY A 76 6.13 -24.43 42.07
N SER A 77 6.50 -25.62 41.65
CA SER A 77 6.20 -26.30 40.38
C SER A 77 4.76 -26.88 40.34
N SER A 78 4.39 -27.37 39.15
CA SER A 78 3.27 -28.26 38.77
C SER A 78 2.00 -27.56 38.28
N GLY A 79 1.38 -27.97 37.18
CA GLY A 79 1.64 -29.08 36.27
C GLY A 79 0.61 -29.06 35.14
N ASP A 80 0.97 -29.71 34.04
CA ASP A 80 0.15 -29.97 32.87
C ASP A 80 -1.27 -30.48 33.20
N ARG A 81 -2.25 -30.10 32.36
CA ARG A 81 -3.08 -31.04 31.58
C ARG A 81 -4.18 -30.31 30.79
N ARG A 82 -4.09 -30.41 29.46
CA ARG A 82 -5.25 -30.53 28.55
C ARG A 82 -5.90 -31.90 28.77
N PRO A 83 -7.20 -32.03 28.47
CA PRO A 83 -7.57 -32.93 27.38
C PRO A 83 -8.65 -32.37 26.43
N GLU A 84 -8.68 -32.96 25.24
CA GLU A 84 -9.60 -32.78 24.12
C GLU A 84 -10.85 -33.71 24.23
N GLU A 85 -11.93 -33.27 23.57
CA GLU A 85 -13.04 -34.02 22.92
C GLU A 85 -13.91 -35.05 23.67
N ALA A 86 -15.23 -34.80 23.73
CA ALA A 86 -16.25 -35.57 23.01
C ALA A 86 -17.72 -35.18 23.34
N LYS A 87 -18.49 -35.01 22.25
CA LYS A 87 -19.93 -35.28 22.02
C LYS A 87 -21.04 -34.28 22.37
N GLU A 88 -21.87 -34.14 21.35
CA GLU A 88 -23.07 -33.35 21.11
C GLU A 88 -24.27 -33.80 21.97
N LYS A 89 -25.17 -32.85 22.29
CA LYS A 89 -26.63 -33.06 22.35
C LYS A 89 -27.36 -31.71 22.36
N GLU A 90 -28.26 -31.58 21.39
CA GLU A 90 -29.29 -30.53 21.24
C GLU A 90 -30.35 -30.57 22.36
N LEU A 91 -31.13 -29.48 22.43
CA LEU A 91 -32.43 -29.28 23.12
C LEU A 91 -32.45 -28.73 24.56
N SER A 92 -32.60 -27.40 24.62
CA SER A 92 -33.67 -26.65 25.32
C SER A 92 -34.04 -26.97 26.77
N SER A 93 -33.87 -25.99 27.67
CA SER A 93 -34.96 -25.52 28.55
C SER A 93 -34.60 -24.24 29.33
N SER A 94 -35.60 -23.34 29.37
CA SER A 94 -35.86 -22.35 30.42
C SER A 94 -34.84 -21.23 30.68
N THR A 95 -35.13 -20.04 30.17
CA THR A 95 -34.85 -18.82 30.95
C THR A 95 -36.13 -17.98 30.98
N VAL A 96 -36.76 -18.08 32.15
CA VAL A 96 -37.77 -17.22 32.76
C VAL A 96 -37.82 -15.81 32.16
N ALA A 97 -38.95 -15.47 31.55
CA ALA A 97 -39.43 -14.10 31.49
C ALA A 97 -40.07 -13.74 32.84
N PRO A 98 -40.05 -12.46 33.22
CA PRO A 98 -41.23 -11.85 33.81
C PRO A 98 -41.87 -10.95 32.75
N ALA A 99 -43.11 -11.28 32.42
CA ALA A 99 -44.04 -10.33 31.82
C ALA A 99 -44.43 -9.31 32.89
N ASP A 100 -44.52 -8.03 32.52
CA ASP A 100 -45.73 -7.25 32.74
C ASP A 100 -45.61 -5.85 32.12
N GLY A 101 -46.69 -5.43 31.45
CA GLY A 101 -47.11 -4.03 31.48
C GLY A 101 -46.94 -3.21 30.20
N LEU A 102 -47.93 -3.32 29.32
CA LEU A 102 -48.28 -2.44 28.20
C LEU A 102 -47.89 -0.96 28.36
N ALA A 103 -47.22 -0.41 27.34
CA ALA A 103 -47.65 0.80 26.64
C ALA A 103 -46.81 0.99 25.36
N THR A 104 -47.02 0.16 24.34
CA THR A 104 -46.71 0.60 22.97
C THR A 104 -47.83 1.54 22.54
N GLY A 105 -47.95 2.66 23.25
CA GLY A 105 -48.77 3.76 22.80
C GLY A 105 -48.24 4.27 21.45
N PRO A 106 -49.08 4.96 20.67
CA PRO A 106 -48.63 5.60 19.42
C PRO A 106 -47.33 6.41 19.64
N ASP A 107 -47.15 6.97 20.84
CA ASP A 107 -45.99 7.75 21.26
C ASP A 107 -44.65 7.01 21.22
N SER A 108 -44.62 5.69 21.36
CA SER A 108 -43.38 4.89 21.27
C SER A 108 -42.91 4.71 19.81
N LEU A 109 -43.87 4.53 18.89
CA LEU A 109 -43.58 4.51 17.45
C LEU A 109 -43.20 5.91 16.96
N PHE A 110 -43.89 6.96 17.44
CA PHE A 110 -43.52 8.34 17.16
C PHE A 110 -42.14 8.69 17.73
N ALA A 111 -41.78 8.22 18.92
CA ALA A 111 -40.44 8.42 19.49
C ALA A 111 -39.35 7.74 18.65
N LEU A 112 -39.61 6.54 18.13
CA LEU A 112 -38.71 5.84 17.22
C LEU A 112 -38.58 6.56 15.87
N ASP A 113 -39.67 7.10 15.34
CA ASP A 113 -39.65 7.82 14.07
C ASP A 113 -38.98 9.19 14.19
N VAL A 114 -39.17 9.90 15.30
CA VAL A 114 -38.41 11.12 15.63
C VAL A 114 -36.92 10.81 15.79
N LEU A 115 -36.56 9.67 16.39
CA LEU A 115 -35.16 9.24 16.50
C LEU A 115 -34.57 8.90 15.13
N ARG A 116 -35.34 8.23 14.26
CA ARG A 116 -34.94 7.94 12.87
C ARG A 116 -34.77 9.23 12.08
N GLN A 117 -35.64 10.21 12.24
CA GLN A 117 -35.55 11.51 11.58
C GLN A 117 -34.30 12.28 12.04
N ARG A 118 -34.07 12.38 13.35
CA ARG A 118 -32.84 12.98 13.90
C ARG A 118 -31.57 12.27 13.45
N LEU A 119 -31.61 10.94 13.34
CA LEU A 119 -30.48 10.17 12.81
C LEU A 119 -30.25 10.49 11.32
N HIS A 120 -31.31 10.60 10.52
CA HIS A 120 -31.21 10.97 9.12
C HIS A 120 -30.68 12.39 8.92
N GLU A 121 -31.16 13.36 9.69
CA GLU A 121 -30.64 14.74 9.71
C GLU A 121 -29.16 14.75 10.08
N ARG A 122 -28.79 14.06 11.16
CA ARG A 122 -27.39 14.00 11.60
C ARG A 122 -26.47 13.28 10.61
N ILE A 123 -26.99 12.28 9.88
CA ILE A 123 -26.29 11.62 8.78
C ILE A 123 -26.17 12.56 7.57
N GLN A 124 -27.18 13.37 7.26
CA GLN A 124 -27.14 14.36 6.17
C GLN A 124 -26.16 15.49 6.49
N GLU A 125 -26.20 16.02 7.71
CA GLU A 125 -25.23 17.01 8.21
C GLU A 125 -23.80 16.46 8.21
N ALA A 126 -23.60 15.22 8.66
CA ALA A 126 -22.29 14.55 8.66
C ALA A 126 -21.81 14.18 7.25
N ARG A 127 -22.72 14.02 6.28
CA ARG A 127 -22.38 13.91 4.86
C ARG A 127 -21.88 15.24 4.28
N GLY A 128 -21.91 16.32 5.06
CA GLY A 128 -21.69 17.69 4.60
C GLY A 128 -22.78 18.05 3.58
N GLN A 129 -22.73 19.24 2.99
CA GLN A 129 -23.43 19.47 1.74
C GLN A 129 -22.80 18.59 0.66
N SER A 130 -23.13 17.30 0.67
CA SER A 130 -22.88 16.38 -0.41
C SER A 130 -23.80 16.85 -1.52
N LYS A 131 -23.30 17.84 -2.29
CA LYS A 131 -23.83 18.34 -3.55
C LYS A 131 -24.77 17.29 -4.10
N GLU A 132 -26.07 17.58 -4.09
CA GLU A 132 -27.03 16.80 -4.85
C GLU A 132 -26.38 16.61 -6.21
N LEU A 133 -25.90 15.39 -6.41
CA LEU A 133 -25.12 15.07 -7.58
C LEU A 133 -26.10 15.32 -8.70
N SER A 134 -25.86 16.38 -9.50
CA SER A 134 -26.73 16.80 -10.60
C SER A 134 -27.32 15.57 -11.28
N PRO A 135 -28.61 15.54 -11.63
CA PRO A 135 -29.28 14.33 -12.12
C PRO A 135 -28.47 13.59 -13.20
N ALA A 136 -27.76 14.33 -14.06
CA ALA A 136 -26.81 13.81 -15.03
C ALA A 136 -25.68 12.92 -14.45
N THR A 137 -25.15 13.26 -13.28
CA THR A 137 -24.13 12.48 -12.56
C THR A 137 -24.70 11.24 -11.87
N LEU A 138 -25.94 11.30 -11.37
CA LEU A 138 -26.66 10.12 -10.86
C LEU A 138 -26.98 9.14 -11.98
N GLU A 139 -27.40 9.62 -13.15
CA GLU A 139 -27.60 8.80 -14.33
C GLU A 139 -26.30 8.14 -14.82
N LYS A 140 -25.18 8.87 -14.87
CA LYS A 140 -23.86 8.29 -15.17
C LYS A 140 -23.50 7.18 -14.17
N ARG A 141 -23.85 7.33 -12.90
CA ARG A 141 -23.63 6.31 -11.87
C ARG A 141 -24.55 5.10 -12.04
N ARG A 142 -25.82 5.31 -12.41
CA ARG A 142 -26.79 4.24 -12.76
C ARG A 142 -26.31 3.47 -14.00
N ARG A 143 -25.89 4.15 -15.07
CA ARG A 143 -25.30 3.53 -16.26
C ARG A 143 -24.06 2.69 -15.94
N ARG A 144 -23.15 3.21 -15.11
CA ARG A 144 -21.96 2.44 -14.63
C ARG A 144 -22.34 1.21 -13.81
N LYS A 145 -23.43 1.27 -13.03
CA LYS A 145 -23.94 0.12 -12.26
C LYS A 145 -24.49 -0.96 -13.20
N LEU A 146 -25.35 -0.57 -14.15
CA LEU A 146 -25.90 -1.48 -15.16
C LEU A 146 -24.80 -2.11 -16.03
N GLU A 147 -23.79 -1.35 -16.41
CA GLU A 147 -22.63 -1.86 -17.18
C GLU A 147 -21.83 -2.89 -16.37
N ARG A 148 -21.60 -2.63 -15.08
CA ARG A 148 -20.94 -3.58 -14.17
C ARG A 148 -21.76 -4.85 -14.01
N ASP A 149 -23.08 -4.73 -13.89
CA ASP A 149 -23.97 -5.88 -13.74
C ASP A 149 -24.06 -6.69 -15.03
N ARG A 150 -24.05 -6.05 -16.21
CA ARG A 150 -23.93 -6.73 -17.51
C ARG A 150 -22.59 -7.48 -17.63
N LYS A 151 -21.48 -6.86 -17.22
CA LYS A 151 -20.16 -7.52 -17.19
C LYS A 151 -20.12 -8.70 -16.22
N LYS A 152 -20.76 -8.59 -15.05
CA LYS A 152 -20.89 -9.69 -14.09
C LYS A 152 -21.73 -10.84 -14.66
N ARG A 153 -22.86 -10.55 -15.31
CA ARG A 153 -23.70 -11.56 -15.98
C ARG A 153 -22.91 -12.30 -17.06
N LYS A 154 -22.23 -11.59 -17.95
CA LYS A 154 -21.34 -12.19 -18.97
C LYS A 154 -20.25 -13.08 -18.35
N ARG A 155 -19.61 -12.65 -17.26
CA ARG A 155 -18.59 -13.47 -16.58
C ARG A 155 -19.18 -14.70 -15.91
N LYS A 156 -20.40 -14.62 -15.37
CA LYS A 156 -21.11 -15.79 -14.83
C LYS A 156 -21.51 -16.76 -15.94
N GLU A 157 -21.99 -16.24 -17.07
CA GLU A 157 -22.35 -17.04 -18.24
C GLU A 157 -21.14 -17.75 -18.84
N LEU A 158 -20.00 -17.07 -19.00
CA LEU A 158 -18.75 -17.70 -19.45
C LEU A 158 -18.29 -18.79 -18.48
N ARG A 159 -18.38 -18.55 -17.16
CA ARG A 159 -18.07 -19.58 -16.15
C ARG A 159 -19.07 -20.74 -16.13
N ALA A 160 -20.33 -20.48 -16.48
CA ALA A 160 -21.35 -21.53 -16.58
C ALA A 160 -21.11 -22.36 -17.84
N LYS A 161 -20.75 -21.72 -18.96
CA LYS A 161 -20.33 -22.38 -20.20
C LYS A 161 -19.07 -23.21 -20.00
N GLU A 162 -18.02 -22.67 -19.37
CA GLU A 162 -16.81 -23.42 -18.99
C GLU A 162 -17.11 -24.61 -18.07
N LYS A 163 -18.12 -24.50 -17.20
CA LYS A 163 -18.56 -25.61 -16.34
C LYS A 163 -19.40 -26.63 -17.08
N ALA A 164 -20.22 -26.20 -18.04
CA ALA A 164 -21.01 -27.08 -18.88
C ALA A 164 -20.12 -27.86 -19.86
N THR A 165 -19.18 -27.19 -20.53
CA THR A 165 -18.19 -27.86 -21.40
C THR A 165 -17.32 -28.83 -20.61
N LYS A 166 -16.93 -28.48 -19.36
CA LYS A 166 -16.19 -29.38 -18.48
C LYS A 166 -17.05 -30.53 -17.91
N ALA A 167 -18.38 -30.39 -17.90
CA ALA A 167 -19.29 -31.45 -17.50
C ALA A 167 -19.64 -32.37 -18.68
N GLU A 168 -19.74 -31.84 -19.90
CA GLU A 168 -19.84 -32.63 -21.15
C GLU A 168 -18.54 -33.40 -21.42
N GLU A 169 -17.37 -32.79 -21.21
CA GLU A 169 -16.06 -33.46 -21.31
C GLU A 169 -15.85 -34.53 -20.20
N ALA A 170 -16.68 -34.52 -19.15
CA ALA A 170 -16.67 -35.54 -18.10
C ALA A 170 -17.75 -36.62 -18.26
N ALA A 171 -18.53 -36.59 -19.35
CA ALA A 171 -19.67 -37.47 -19.57
C ALA A 171 -19.63 -38.30 -20.88
N GLU A 172 -18.54 -38.31 -21.64
CA GLU A 172 -18.35 -39.29 -22.73
C GLU A 172 -17.33 -40.39 -22.36
N PRO A 173 -17.70 -41.69 -22.49
CA PRO A 173 -16.78 -42.82 -22.41
C PRO A 173 -16.10 -43.11 -23.76
N ALA A 174 -14.92 -43.74 -23.67
CA ALA A 174 -13.94 -43.97 -24.73
C ALA A 174 -14.22 -45.25 -25.60
N PRO A 175 -13.27 -45.76 -26.41
CA PRO A 175 -13.21 -45.64 -27.88
C PRO A 175 -13.33 -46.99 -28.63
N GLU A 176 -13.67 -46.97 -29.93
CA GLU A 176 -13.52 -48.14 -30.82
C GLU A 176 -12.64 -47.84 -32.05
N ALA A 177 -12.00 -48.90 -32.54
CA ALA A 177 -10.73 -48.89 -33.24
C ALA A 177 -10.83 -49.03 -34.78
N ALA A 178 -9.75 -48.55 -35.42
CA ALA A 178 -9.11 -49.03 -36.66
C ALA A 178 -9.82 -48.88 -38.02
N CYS A 179 -9.17 -48.16 -38.95
CA CYS A 179 -8.68 -48.71 -40.24
C CYS A 179 -7.79 -47.70 -40.99
N ASP A 180 -6.59 -48.15 -41.38
CA ASP A 180 -5.70 -47.50 -42.35
C ASP A 180 -6.22 -47.63 -43.79
N LYS A 181 -6.10 -46.56 -44.60
CA LYS A 181 -5.67 -46.53 -46.02
C LYS A 181 -5.74 -45.10 -46.64
N PRO A 182 -5.07 -44.83 -47.78
CA PRO A 182 -4.15 -43.71 -47.91
C PRO A 182 -4.76 -42.40 -48.45
N VAL A 183 -3.94 -41.35 -48.29
CA VAL A 183 -4.06 -40.00 -48.83
C VAL A 183 -4.30 -40.01 -50.34
N GLU A 184 -5.41 -39.43 -50.77
CA GLU A 184 -5.51 -38.71 -52.05
C GLU A 184 -5.73 -37.22 -51.76
N PRO A 185 -5.02 -36.30 -52.45
CA PRO A 185 -5.24 -34.88 -52.26
C PRO A 185 -6.57 -34.49 -52.92
N VAL A 186 -7.61 -34.36 -52.10
CA VAL A 186 -8.90 -33.82 -52.52
C VAL A 186 -8.66 -32.39 -53.02
N GLY A 187 -8.79 -32.20 -54.33
CA GLY A 187 -8.67 -30.92 -54.98
C GLY A 187 -9.65 -29.91 -54.38
N LEU A 188 -9.23 -28.65 -54.26
CA LEU A 188 -10.10 -27.55 -53.86
C LEU A 188 -11.26 -27.45 -54.86
N ILE A 189 -12.42 -27.98 -54.48
CA ILE A 189 -13.68 -27.76 -55.20
C ILE A 189 -14.16 -26.36 -54.81
N PHE A 190 -14.29 -25.48 -55.80
CA PHE A 190 -14.56 -24.04 -55.71
C PHE A 190 -15.83 -23.64 -54.90
N ASN A 191 -16.59 -24.60 -54.36
CA ASN A 191 -17.83 -24.36 -53.62
C ASN A 191 -17.92 -24.99 -52.22
N LYS A 192 -16.91 -25.76 -51.77
CA LYS A 192 -16.89 -26.29 -50.39
C LYS A 192 -15.53 -26.03 -49.77
N VAL A 193 -15.44 -24.93 -49.01
CA VAL A 193 -14.31 -24.70 -48.12
C VAL A 193 -14.55 -25.53 -46.87
N GLU A 194 -14.09 -26.77 -46.89
CA GLU A 194 -13.92 -27.55 -45.68
C GLU A 194 -12.71 -26.96 -44.93
N VAL A 195 -13.01 -26.07 -43.98
CA VAL A 195 -12.01 -25.64 -43.00
C VAL A 195 -11.75 -26.87 -42.13
N GLY A 196 -10.65 -27.57 -42.38
CA GLY A 196 -10.21 -28.69 -41.56
C GLY A 196 -10.19 -28.32 -40.07
N GLU A 197 -10.40 -29.33 -39.22
CA GLU A 197 -10.61 -29.29 -37.75
C GLU A 197 -9.51 -28.60 -36.91
N ASP A 198 -8.58 -27.89 -37.51
CA ASP A 198 -7.64 -27.02 -36.80
C ASP A 198 -8.37 -25.73 -36.40
N GLU A 199 -8.96 -25.73 -35.20
CA GLU A 199 -9.49 -24.52 -34.55
C GLU A 199 -8.48 -23.38 -34.78
N PRO A 200 -8.87 -22.26 -35.43
CA PRO A 200 -7.90 -21.24 -35.81
C PRO A 200 -7.40 -20.57 -34.54
N ALA A 201 -6.24 -21.04 -34.06
CA ALA A 201 -5.55 -20.51 -32.91
C ALA A 201 -5.63 -18.98 -32.94
N SER A 202 -6.07 -18.40 -31.82
CA SER A 202 -6.33 -16.97 -31.67
C SER A 202 -5.22 -16.16 -32.33
N LYS A 203 -5.52 -15.02 -32.95
CA LYS A 203 -4.51 -14.15 -33.62
C LYS A 203 -3.27 -13.90 -32.74
N ALA A 204 -3.42 -13.94 -31.41
CA ALA A 204 -2.34 -13.87 -30.44
C ALA A 204 -1.46 -15.16 -30.37
N GLN A 205 -2.06 -16.35 -30.42
CA GLN A 205 -1.34 -17.63 -30.49
C GLN A 205 -0.55 -17.73 -31.80
N ARG A 206 -1.18 -17.44 -32.95
CA ARG A 206 -0.47 -17.37 -34.25
C ARG A 206 0.73 -16.41 -34.22
N ARG A 207 0.61 -15.25 -33.55
CA ARG A 207 1.74 -14.32 -33.37
C ARG A 207 2.83 -14.87 -32.45
N LYS A 208 2.46 -15.61 -31.39
CA LYS A 208 3.42 -16.26 -30.49
C LYS A 208 4.16 -17.40 -31.18
N GLU A 209 3.46 -18.25 -31.93
CA GLU A 209 4.05 -19.32 -32.73
C GLU A 209 5.00 -18.75 -33.79
N LYS A 210 4.59 -17.71 -34.53
CA LYS A 210 5.48 -17.01 -35.45
C LYS A 210 6.72 -16.46 -34.75
N ARG A 211 6.57 -15.90 -33.53
CA ARG A 211 7.71 -15.44 -32.72
C ARG A 211 8.58 -16.61 -32.22
N GLN A 212 8.01 -17.76 -31.89
CA GLN A 212 8.76 -18.96 -31.50
C GLN A 212 9.52 -19.56 -32.68
N LYS A 213 8.94 -19.57 -33.88
CA LYS A 213 9.63 -20.01 -35.11
C LYS A 213 10.85 -19.14 -35.41
N VAL A 214 10.73 -17.81 -35.23
CA VAL A 214 11.81 -16.87 -35.56
C VAL A 214 12.83 -16.70 -34.42
N LYS A 215 12.37 -16.67 -33.16
CA LYS A 215 13.18 -16.28 -31.99
C LYS A 215 13.41 -17.43 -31.01
N GLY A 216 12.86 -18.61 -31.29
CA GLY A 216 12.89 -19.77 -30.42
C GLY A 216 12.02 -19.61 -29.16
N ASN A 217 12.22 -20.53 -28.22
CA ASN A 217 11.52 -20.55 -26.93
C ASN A 217 12.11 -19.57 -25.89
N LEU A 218 12.98 -18.65 -26.31
CA LEU A 218 13.68 -17.76 -25.40
C LEU A 218 12.80 -16.56 -25.02
N THR A 219 12.14 -16.65 -23.87
CA THR A 219 11.23 -15.60 -23.40
C THR A 219 12.03 -14.34 -23.01
N PRO A 220 11.75 -13.13 -23.52
CA PRO A 220 12.56 -11.95 -23.19
C PRO A 220 12.40 -11.56 -21.71
N LEU A 221 13.52 -11.25 -21.04
CA LEU A 221 13.57 -10.84 -19.63
C LEU A 221 13.03 -9.42 -19.47
N THR A 222 11.71 -9.34 -19.32
CA THR A 222 10.95 -8.10 -19.42
C THR A 222 10.05 -7.87 -18.22
N GLY A 223 9.71 -6.61 -17.98
CA GLY A 223 8.81 -6.22 -16.90
C GLY A 223 9.52 -5.74 -15.63
N ARG A 224 8.73 -5.50 -14.58
CA ARG A 224 9.17 -4.85 -13.33
C ARG A 224 9.29 -5.83 -12.16
N ASN A 225 9.09 -7.13 -12.38
CA ASN A 225 9.12 -8.14 -11.32
C ASN A 225 10.55 -8.61 -11.07
N TYR A 226 11.36 -7.76 -10.41
CA TYR A 226 12.80 -7.99 -10.26
C TYR A 226 13.16 -9.32 -9.58
N ARG A 227 12.30 -9.88 -8.71
CA ARG A 227 12.51 -11.20 -8.10
C ARG A 227 12.42 -12.33 -9.13
N GLN A 228 11.31 -12.39 -9.86
CA GLN A 228 11.11 -13.36 -10.94
C GLN A 228 12.14 -13.19 -12.06
N LEU A 229 12.57 -11.95 -12.34
CA LEU A 229 13.62 -11.72 -13.33
C LEU A 229 14.97 -12.27 -12.87
N LEU A 230 15.33 -12.09 -11.59
CA LEU A 230 16.55 -12.68 -11.02
C LEU A 230 16.51 -14.21 -11.08
N GLU A 231 15.41 -14.81 -10.66
CA GLU A 231 15.21 -16.26 -10.71
C GLU A 231 15.32 -16.81 -12.14
N ARG A 232 14.69 -16.14 -13.11
CA ARG A 232 14.80 -16.50 -14.54
C ARG A 232 16.20 -16.31 -15.11
N LEU A 233 16.97 -15.38 -14.56
CA LEU A 233 18.33 -15.12 -14.98
C LEU A 233 19.27 -16.19 -14.41
N GLN A 234 19.14 -16.47 -13.12
CA GLN A 234 19.89 -17.54 -12.43
C GLN A 234 19.63 -18.89 -13.07
N THR A 235 18.37 -19.25 -13.31
CA THR A 235 18.03 -20.51 -14.01
C THR A 235 18.62 -20.60 -15.42
N ARG A 236 18.83 -19.47 -16.12
CA ARG A 236 19.53 -19.46 -17.42
C ARG A 236 21.02 -19.66 -17.25
N GLN A 237 21.63 -19.00 -16.27
CA GLN A 237 23.05 -19.15 -15.97
C GLN A 237 23.36 -20.58 -15.54
N SER A 238 22.58 -21.16 -14.62
CA SER A 238 22.76 -22.55 -14.18
C SER A 238 22.64 -23.53 -15.34
N ARG A 239 21.67 -23.35 -16.25
CA ARG A 239 21.57 -24.19 -17.46
C ARG A 239 22.76 -24.05 -18.39
N LEU A 240 23.36 -22.87 -18.49
CA LEU A 240 24.57 -22.66 -19.28
C LEU A 240 25.79 -23.26 -18.59
N GLU A 241 25.89 -23.15 -17.27
CA GLU A 241 26.95 -23.76 -16.46
C GLU A 241 26.89 -25.29 -16.56
N GLU A 242 25.71 -25.89 -16.35
CA GLU A 242 25.48 -27.33 -16.55
C GLU A 242 25.88 -27.79 -17.97
N LEU A 243 25.57 -27.00 -19.00
CA LEU A 243 25.96 -27.32 -20.37
C LEU A 243 27.45 -27.09 -20.63
N ARG A 244 28.10 -26.15 -19.95
CA ARG A 244 29.56 -25.91 -20.06
C ARG A 244 30.32 -27.08 -19.45
N ASP A 245 29.82 -27.61 -18.34
CA ASP A 245 30.42 -28.76 -17.65
C ASP A 245 30.32 -30.04 -18.50
N GLN A 246 29.25 -30.16 -19.32
CA GLN A 246 29.07 -31.28 -20.24
C GLN A 246 29.80 -31.07 -21.59
N ASP A 247 29.51 -29.95 -22.26
CA ASP A 247 29.92 -29.65 -23.63
C ASP A 247 30.10 -28.13 -23.86
N GLU A 248 31.35 -27.64 -23.80
CA GLU A 248 31.65 -26.22 -24.02
C GLU A 248 31.16 -25.68 -25.37
N GLY A 249 31.24 -26.48 -26.44
CA GLY A 249 30.82 -26.08 -27.79
C GLY A 249 29.33 -25.75 -27.85
N LYS A 250 28.49 -26.65 -27.30
CA LYS A 250 27.03 -26.45 -27.24
C LYS A 250 26.68 -25.27 -26.35
N ALA A 251 27.41 -25.05 -25.26
CA ALA A 251 27.21 -23.88 -24.40
C ALA A 251 27.47 -22.56 -25.14
N ARG A 252 28.59 -22.46 -25.89
CA ARG A 252 28.92 -21.28 -26.70
C ARG A 252 27.87 -21.03 -27.78
N GLU A 253 27.35 -22.07 -28.41
CA GLU A 253 26.25 -21.94 -29.36
C GLU A 253 24.96 -21.41 -28.71
N LEU A 254 24.61 -21.91 -27.52
CA LEU A 254 23.43 -21.42 -26.79
C LEU A 254 23.62 -19.97 -26.38
N GLU A 255 24.80 -19.57 -25.91
CA GLU A 255 25.13 -18.18 -25.59
C GLU A 255 25.02 -17.27 -26.81
N ALA A 256 25.53 -17.71 -27.97
CA ALA A 256 25.39 -16.99 -29.22
C ALA A 256 23.91 -16.86 -29.61
N LYS A 257 23.13 -17.94 -29.56
CA LYS A 257 21.68 -17.95 -29.82
C LYS A 257 20.95 -16.98 -28.87
N MET A 258 21.33 -16.94 -27.59
CA MET A 258 20.79 -16.00 -26.61
C MET A 258 21.17 -14.54 -26.92
N GLY A 259 22.41 -14.29 -27.33
CA GLY A 259 22.89 -12.98 -27.74
C GLY A 259 22.13 -12.43 -28.95
N TRP A 260 21.98 -13.24 -30.00
CA TRP A 260 21.27 -12.87 -31.23
C TRP A 260 19.78 -12.65 -31.00
N THR A 261 19.12 -13.54 -30.26
CA THR A 261 17.69 -13.38 -29.91
C THR A 261 17.45 -12.14 -29.07
N ASN A 262 18.35 -11.83 -28.13
CA ASN A 262 18.31 -10.60 -27.34
C ASN A 262 18.45 -9.34 -28.22
N LEU A 263 19.35 -9.34 -29.19
CA LEU A 263 19.48 -8.24 -30.16
C LEU A 263 18.21 -8.07 -31.00
N LEU A 264 17.63 -9.18 -31.46
CA LEU A 264 16.38 -9.17 -32.24
C LEU A 264 15.18 -8.65 -31.43
N TYR A 265 15.12 -8.94 -30.13
CA TYR A 265 14.10 -8.36 -29.24
C TYR A 265 14.36 -6.87 -28.96
N LYS A 266 15.63 -6.45 -28.78
CA LYS A 266 15.98 -5.04 -28.63
C LYS A 266 15.61 -4.24 -29.89
N ALA A 267 15.82 -4.81 -31.08
CA ALA A 267 15.40 -4.22 -32.35
C ALA A 267 13.87 -4.12 -32.49
N GLU A 268 13.12 -5.09 -31.96
CA GLU A 268 11.64 -5.00 -31.84
C GLU A 268 11.18 -3.91 -30.84
N GLY A 269 12.10 -3.30 -30.08
CA GLY A 269 11.81 -2.28 -29.07
C GLY A 269 11.52 -2.86 -27.67
N VAL A 270 11.76 -4.15 -27.47
CA VAL A 270 11.54 -4.80 -26.18
C VAL A 270 12.69 -4.44 -25.21
N ARG A 271 12.34 -3.86 -24.06
CA ARG A 271 13.31 -3.48 -23.01
C ARG A 271 13.72 -4.68 -22.16
N ILE A 272 14.79 -5.33 -22.57
CA ILE A 272 15.40 -6.47 -21.89
C ILE A 272 16.23 -6.01 -20.68
N ARG A 273 16.14 -6.72 -19.55
CA ARG A 273 16.85 -6.43 -18.29
C ARG A 273 17.57 -7.69 -17.82
N ASP A 274 18.75 -7.93 -18.35
CA ASP A 274 19.54 -9.16 -18.12
C ASP A 274 20.70 -8.95 -17.14
N ASP A 275 20.81 -7.77 -16.52
CA ASP A 275 21.89 -7.48 -15.58
C ASP A 275 21.47 -7.80 -14.14
N GLU A 276 22.09 -8.83 -13.55
CA GLU A 276 21.82 -9.25 -12.17
C GLU A 276 22.02 -8.12 -11.16
N ARG A 277 23.16 -7.42 -11.27
CA ARG A 277 23.52 -6.32 -10.36
C ARG A 277 22.47 -5.22 -10.38
N LEU A 278 22.00 -4.83 -11.57
CA LEU A 278 20.98 -3.79 -11.72
C LEU A 278 19.61 -4.26 -11.23
N LEU A 279 19.26 -5.54 -11.42
CA LEU A 279 18.03 -6.14 -10.90
C LEU A 279 18.03 -6.17 -9.37
N GLN A 280 19.14 -6.59 -8.73
CA GLN A 280 19.31 -6.56 -7.28
C GLN A 280 19.25 -5.13 -6.75
N GLU A 281 19.91 -4.17 -7.39
CA GLU A 281 19.80 -2.75 -7.02
C GLU A 281 18.36 -2.23 -7.13
N ALA A 282 17.65 -2.59 -8.20
CA ALA A 282 16.27 -2.19 -8.40
C ALA A 282 15.35 -2.78 -7.32
N LEU A 283 15.62 -4.01 -6.89
CA LEU A 283 14.96 -4.66 -5.76
C LEU A 283 15.25 -3.91 -4.45
N ARG A 284 16.53 -3.62 -4.15
CA ARG A 284 16.93 -2.80 -2.98
C ARG A 284 16.27 -1.42 -2.99
N ARG A 285 16.17 -0.75 -4.16
CA ARG A 285 15.47 0.55 -4.31
C ARG A 285 13.97 0.43 -4.04
N LYS A 286 13.34 -0.68 -4.39
CA LYS A 286 11.93 -0.94 -4.06
C LYS A 286 11.73 -1.16 -2.58
N GLU A 287 12.60 -1.94 -1.95
CA GLU A 287 12.54 -2.22 -0.51
C GLU A 287 12.79 -0.96 0.31
N LYS A 288 13.78 -0.14 -0.07
CA LYS A 288 13.99 1.19 0.54
C LYS A 288 12.73 2.07 0.49
N ARG A 289 12.02 2.10 -0.65
CA ARG A 289 10.76 2.84 -0.79
C ARG A 289 9.63 2.27 0.09
N LYS A 290 9.55 0.94 0.20
CA LYS A 290 8.60 0.28 1.11
C LYS A 290 8.91 0.61 2.57
N ALA A 291 10.16 0.48 2.99
CA ALA A 291 10.60 0.81 4.34
C ALA A 291 10.35 2.29 4.69
N GLN A 292 10.59 3.22 3.76
CA GLN A 292 10.25 4.63 3.97
C GLN A 292 8.74 4.84 4.14
N ARG A 293 7.90 4.17 3.33
CA ARG A 293 6.45 4.23 3.47
C ARG A 293 5.99 3.68 4.83
N GLN A 294 6.56 2.55 5.23
CA GLN A 294 6.30 1.89 6.50
C GLN A 294 6.64 2.82 7.67
N ARG A 295 7.85 3.37 7.71
CA ARG A 295 8.27 4.35 8.73
C ARG A 295 7.37 5.59 8.77
N ARG A 296 6.93 6.10 7.61
CA ARG A 296 6.01 7.23 7.56
C ARG A 296 4.65 6.88 8.14
N TRP A 297 4.17 5.65 7.92
CA TRP A 297 2.93 5.17 8.49
C TRP A 297 3.05 4.98 10.00
N GLU A 298 4.11 4.32 10.46
CA GLU A 298 4.43 4.13 11.88
C GLU A 298 4.53 5.45 12.63
N LYS A 299 5.19 6.46 12.03
CA LYS A 299 5.25 7.82 12.60
C LYS A 299 3.87 8.44 12.73
N ARG A 300 2.97 8.24 11.75
CA ARG A 300 1.60 8.78 11.81
C ARG A 300 0.79 8.08 12.88
N THR A 301 0.88 6.75 12.99
CA THR A 301 0.16 5.99 14.01
C THR A 301 0.68 6.32 15.40
N ALA A 302 2.00 6.38 15.59
CA ALA A 302 2.62 6.80 16.84
C ALA A 302 2.17 8.21 17.25
N HIS A 303 2.19 9.17 16.33
CA HIS A 303 1.74 10.54 16.58
C HIS A 303 0.28 10.63 17.02
N VAL A 304 -0.60 9.81 16.45
CA VAL A 304 -2.02 9.75 16.85
C VAL A 304 -2.15 9.21 18.28
N VAL A 305 -1.44 8.13 18.59
CA VAL A 305 -1.44 7.52 19.94
C VAL A 305 -0.86 8.50 20.96
N GLU A 306 0.25 9.15 20.65
CA GLU A 306 0.90 10.15 21.49
C GLU A 306 -0.05 11.31 21.79
N LYS A 307 -0.70 11.89 20.77
CA LYS A 307 -1.70 12.94 20.98
C LYS A 307 -2.88 12.50 21.84
N MET A 308 -3.32 11.25 21.69
CA MET A 308 -4.38 10.69 22.52
C MET A 308 -3.93 10.58 23.98
N GLN A 309 -2.72 10.08 24.24
CA GLN A 309 -2.13 9.98 25.57
C GLN A 309 -1.93 11.35 26.19
N GLN A 310 -1.35 12.30 25.47
CA GLN A 310 -1.17 13.69 25.93
C GLN A 310 -2.49 14.32 26.39
N ARG A 311 -3.60 14.12 25.66
CA ARG A 311 -4.92 14.60 26.07
C ARG A 311 -5.43 13.92 27.34
N GLN A 312 -5.23 12.61 27.46
CA GLN A 312 -5.62 11.86 28.65
C GLN A 312 -4.79 12.29 29.87
N ASP A 313 -3.48 12.48 29.71
CA ASP A 313 -2.58 12.91 30.77
C ASP A 313 -2.87 14.34 31.20
N GLN A 314 -3.15 15.25 30.26
CA GLN A 314 -3.60 16.60 30.57
C GLN A 314 -4.91 16.58 31.38
N ARG A 315 -5.87 15.71 31.01
CA ARG A 315 -7.10 15.53 31.80
C ARG A 315 -6.80 15.02 33.20
N ARG A 316 -5.91 14.03 33.34
CA ARG A 316 -5.50 13.47 34.64
C ARG A 316 -4.82 14.53 35.52
N GLN A 317 -3.91 15.31 34.95
CA GLN A 317 -3.24 16.42 35.65
C GLN A 317 -4.24 17.49 36.08
N ASN A 318 -5.18 17.89 35.23
CA ASN A 318 -6.22 18.85 35.58
C ASN A 318 -7.14 18.34 36.70
N LEU A 319 -7.48 17.05 36.70
CA LEU A 319 -8.24 16.43 37.79
C LEU A 319 -7.44 16.41 39.09
N ARG A 320 -6.14 16.08 39.05
CA ARG A 320 -5.25 16.14 40.21
C ARG A 320 -5.16 17.56 40.78
N LYS A 321 -4.94 18.57 39.93
CA LYS A 321 -4.94 19.99 40.31
C LYS A 321 -6.27 20.42 40.94
N LYS A 322 -7.41 20.01 40.38
CA LYS A 322 -8.73 20.28 40.97
C LYS A 322 -8.91 19.63 42.35
N LYS A 323 -8.42 18.40 42.53
CA LYS A 323 -8.46 17.71 43.85
C LYS A 323 -7.57 18.43 44.87
N ALA A 324 -6.33 18.78 44.49
CA ALA A 324 -5.41 19.53 45.33
C ALA A 324 -5.99 20.90 45.73
N ALA A 325 -6.49 21.68 44.77
CA ALA A 325 -7.12 22.97 45.04
C ALA A 325 -8.35 22.85 45.95
N ARG A 326 -9.15 21.77 45.84
CA ARG A 326 -10.26 21.49 46.78
C ARG A 326 -9.75 21.21 48.19
N ALA A 327 -8.66 20.44 48.33
CA ALA A 327 -8.02 20.18 49.61
C ALA A 327 -7.44 21.48 50.22
N GLU A 328 -6.70 22.27 49.44
CA GLU A 328 -6.17 23.57 49.86
C GLU A 328 -7.28 24.55 50.28
N ARG A 329 -8.38 24.63 49.53
CA ARG A 329 -9.55 25.44 49.92
C ARG A 329 -10.14 24.98 51.25
N ARG A 330 -10.14 23.68 51.55
CA ARG A 330 -10.59 23.14 52.85
C ARG A 330 -9.62 23.53 53.96
N LEU A 331 -8.31 23.39 53.74
CA LEU A 331 -7.26 23.80 54.70
C LEU A 331 -7.34 25.30 54.99
N HIS A 332 -7.46 26.14 53.95
CA HIS A 332 -7.58 27.59 54.09
C HIS A 332 -8.87 28.00 54.83
N LYS A 333 -9.99 27.32 54.59
CA LYS A 333 -11.22 27.53 55.37
C LYS A 333 -11.06 27.15 56.85
N ALA A 334 -10.30 26.09 57.14
CA ALA A 334 -10.01 25.69 58.53
C ALA A 334 -9.13 26.75 59.24
N ARG A 335 -8.08 27.24 58.57
CA ARG A 335 -7.24 28.34 59.05
C ARG A 335 -8.04 29.61 59.34
N LYS A 336 -8.92 30.02 58.41
CA LYS A 336 -9.82 31.18 58.59
C LYS A 336 -10.78 31.03 59.76
N LYS A 337 -11.12 29.80 60.16
CA LYS A 337 -11.93 29.50 61.34
C LYS A 337 -11.10 29.35 62.62
N GLY A 338 -9.79 29.65 62.58
CA GLY A 338 -8.89 29.54 63.73
C GLY A 338 -8.47 28.11 64.10
N ARG A 339 -8.73 27.11 63.25
CA ARG A 339 -8.28 25.73 63.51
C ARG A 339 -6.80 25.60 63.18
N ILE A 340 -6.00 25.16 64.15
CA ILE A 340 -4.57 24.88 63.98
C ILE A 340 -4.44 23.56 63.21
N LEU A 341 -3.73 23.57 62.07
CA LEU A 341 -3.46 22.38 61.28
C LEU A 341 -2.10 21.77 61.65
N PRO A 342 -1.90 20.44 61.46
CA PRO A 342 -0.60 19.80 61.72
C PRO A 342 0.57 20.47 60.98
N GLN A 343 0.35 20.91 59.74
CA GLN A 343 1.35 21.65 58.95
C GLN A 343 1.74 22.99 59.56
N ASP A 344 0.85 23.62 60.33
CA ASP A 344 1.13 24.90 60.99
C ASP A 344 1.96 24.67 62.27
N LEU A 345 1.79 23.52 62.93
CA LEU A 345 2.62 23.08 64.06
C LEU A 345 4.04 22.70 63.62
N GLU A 346 4.16 21.95 62.51
CA GLU A 346 5.45 21.65 61.87
C GLU A 346 6.18 22.93 61.46
N ARG A 347 5.47 23.91 60.90
CA ARG A 347 6.05 25.19 60.50
C ARG A 347 6.48 26.07 61.67
N ALA A 348 5.82 25.93 62.83
CA ALA A 348 6.19 26.60 64.07
C ALA A 348 7.31 25.89 64.84
N GLY A 349 7.78 24.71 64.36
CA GLY A 349 8.80 23.92 65.04
C GLY A 349 8.32 23.28 66.35
N LEU A 350 7.01 23.10 66.50
CA LEU A 350 6.36 22.56 67.71
C LEU A 350 5.88 21.11 67.53
N ALA A 351 6.23 20.47 66.41
CA ALA A 351 5.83 19.11 66.04
C ALA A 351 7.04 18.18 65.91
#